data_AF-A0A950AXD1-F1
#
_entry.id   AF-A0A950AXD1-F1
#
_cell.length_a   1.000
_cell.length_b   1.000
_cell.length_c   1.000
_cell.angle_alpha   90.00
_cell.angle_beta   90.00
_cell.angle_gamma   90.00
#
_symmetry.space_group_name_H-M   'P 1'
#
loop_
_entity.id
_entity.type
_entity.pdbx_description
1 polymer ?
#
loop_
_entity_poly.entity_id
_entity_poly.type
_entity_poly.pdbx_seq_one_letter_code
_entity_poly.pdbx_strand_id
1 'polypeptide(L)'
;MRILWKIGLTAGSLLGIVAVVLSPALTGCGGKSAEESSAPKEIVVDGSSTVFRISSVAQEAYSKVNHDVTVIVDNHGTGGGFSRYLKGEVDIVDASRPAKDDEEAAAKTNGL
;
A
#
# COMPACT_ATOMS: atom_id res chain seq x y z
N MET A 1 -16.13 -23.95 33.63
CA MET A 1 -16.72 -22.62 33.93
C MET A 1 -15.76 -21.88 34.85
N ARG A 2 -15.03 -20.90 34.33
CA ARG A 2 -15.41 -19.48 34.40
C ARG A 2 -14.95 -18.83 35.73
N ILE A 3 -14.01 -17.90 35.57
CA ILE A 3 -13.96 -16.58 36.22
C ILE A 3 -12.84 -16.39 37.28
N LEU A 4 -12.04 -15.37 36.98
CA LEU A 4 -11.25 -14.50 37.86
C LEU A 4 -10.02 -15.07 38.58
N TRP A 5 -8.94 -14.98 37.82
CA TRP A 5 -7.62 -14.47 38.21
C TRP A 5 -7.67 -13.55 39.45
N LYS A 6 -7.21 -14.09 40.58
CA LYS A 6 -6.51 -13.33 41.62
C LYS A 6 -5.35 -12.57 40.95
N ILE A 7 -5.22 -11.27 41.23
CA ILE A 7 -4.01 -10.48 41.52
C ILE A 7 -4.57 -9.07 41.80
N GLY A 8 -4.71 -8.61 43.05
CA GLY A 8 -3.62 -8.29 43.97
C GLY A 8 -3.25 -6.81 43.76
N LEU A 9 -4.02 -5.86 44.27
CA LEU A 9 -3.77 -5.17 45.55
C LEU A 9 -2.28 -4.88 45.79
N THR A 10 -1.85 -3.64 45.59
CA THR A 10 -0.79 -2.99 46.40
C THR A 10 -0.87 -1.47 46.25
N ALA A 11 -0.90 -0.81 47.42
CA ALA A 11 -0.43 0.55 47.76
C ALA A 11 -0.61 1.67 46.72
N GLY A 12 -1.37 2.73 46.95
CA GLY A 12 -1.42 3.50 48.19
C GLY A 12 -0.63 4.80 48.04
N SER A 13 -1.35 5.91 48.24
CA SER A 13 -0.88 7.15 48.86
C SER A 13 -0.57 8.38 47.99
N LEU A 14 -1.23 9.46 48.43
CA LEU A 14 -0.91 10.90 48.37
C LEU A 14 -1.19 11.64 47.06
N LEU A 15 -2.35 12.31 46.93
CA LEU A 15 -2.63 13.69 47.38
C LEU A 15 -1.63 14.72 46.85
N GLY A 16 -2.03 15.33 45.73
CA GLY A 16 -2.05 16.78 45.55
C GLY A 16 -0.72 17.50 45.36
N ILE A 17 -0.86 18.70 44.79
CA ILE A 17 0.11 19.81 44.71
C ILE A 17 0.78 19.97 43.33
N VAL A 18 0.32 21.06 42.69
CA VAL A 18 1.09 22.05 41.94
C VAL A 18 1.02 22.00 40.40
N ALA A 19 0.20 22.93 39.91
CA ALA A 19 0.41 23.62 38.64
C ALA A 19 1.81 24.24 38.61
N VAL A 20 2.67 23.76 37.71
CA VAL A 20 3.81 24.51 37.19
C VAL A 20 3.65 24.57 35.68
N VAL A 21 3.37 25.79 35.22
CA VAL A 21 3.56 26.26 33.85
C VAL A 21 5.04 26.08 33.50
N LEU A 22 5.35 25.28 32.47
CA LEU A 22 6.50 25.58 31.61
C LEU A 22 6.44 24.81 30.29
N SER A 23 6.05 25.50 29.22
CA SER A 23 6.27 25.06 27.85
C SER A 23 7.77 24.96 27.55
N PRO A 24 8.24 23.89 26.91
CA PRO A 24 9.34 23.97 25.96
C PRO A 24 8.75 23.90 24.55
N ALA A 25 8.70 25.05 23.89
CA ALA A 25 8.51 25.14 22.45
C ALA A 25 9.77 24.62 21.76
N LEU A 26 9.87 23.30 21.54
CA LEU A 26 10.79 22.66 20.60
C LEU A 26 10.15 21.34 20.11
N THR A 27 9.04 21.45 19.35
CA THR A 27 8.66 20.39 18.42
C THR A 27 9.68 20.41 17.29
N GLY A 28 10.81 19.74 17.52
CA GLY A 28 11.63 19.21 16.45
C GLY A 28 10.75 18.28 15.63
N CYS A 29 10.61 18.59 14.34
CA CYS A 29 10.11 17.66 13.34
C CYS A 29 11.13 16.52 13.28
N GLY A 30 10.97 15.54 14.17
CA GLY A 30 11.56 14.21 14.03
C GLY A 30 10.91 13.60 12.80
N GLY A 31 11.47 13.95 11.63
CA GLY A 31 11.21 13.27 10.39
C GLY A 31 11.36 11.79 10.66
N LYS A 32 10.23 11.09 10.61
CA LYS A 32 10.14 9.66 10.50
C LYS A 32 11.13 9.28 9.41
N SER A 33 12.30 8.77 9.77
CA SER A 33 13.06 7.93 8.84
C SER A 33 12.10 6.82 8.49
N ALA A 34 11.50 6.94 7.30
CA ALA A 34 10.87 5.83 6.65
C ALA A 34 11.99 4.79 6.53
N GLU A 35 11.93 3.83 7.44
CA GLU A 35 12.58 2.55 7.31
C GLU A 35 12.09 1.99 5.97
N GLU A 36 12.85 2.23 4.89
CA GLU A 36 12.73 1.47 3.65
C GLU A 36 13.14 0.04 4.00
N SER A 37 12.20 -0.68 4.60
CA SER A 37 12.19 -2.12 4.59
C SER A 37 12.16 -2.51 3.11
N SER A 38 13.29 -3.03 2.65
CA SER A 38 13.50 -3.59 1.31
C SER A 38 12.68 -4.88 1.14
N ALA A 39 11.37 -4.79 1.36
CA ALA A 39 10.46 -5.83 0.96
C ALA A 39 10.53 -5.94 -0.57
N PRO A 40 10.57 -7.17 -1.11
CA PRO A 40 10.54 -7.36 -2.56
C PRO A 40 9.34 -6.61 -3.13
N LYS A 41 9.60 -5.73 -4.09
CA LYS A 41 8.57 -4.88 -4.68
C LYS A 41 7.81 -5.74 -5.68
N GLU A 42 6.59 -6.15 -5.35
CA GLU A 42 5.70 -6.82 -6.29
C GLU A 42 5.01 -5.76 -7.15
N ILE A 43 4.96 -5.99 -8.46
CA ILE A 43 4.25 -5.13 -9.42
C ILE A 43 3.32 -6.03 -10.23
N VAL A 44 2.02 -5.83 -10.09
CA VAL A 44 0.99 -6.57 -10.81
C VAL A 44 0.57 -5.77 -12.04
N VAL A 45 0.70 -6.39 -13.21
CA VAL A 45 0.33 -5.86 -14.52
C VAL A 45 -0.80 -6.71 -15.09
N ASP A 46 -1.91 -6.11 -15.49
CA ASP A 46 -3.02 -6.82 -16.11
C ASP A 46 -3.61 -6.01 -17.26
N GLY A 47 -4.09 -6.65 -18.30
CA GLY A 47 -4.45 -5.89 -19.49
C GLY A 47 -4.85 -6.65 -20.73
N SER A 48 -4.56 -6.04 -21.87
CA SER A 48 -5.00 -6.45 -23.19
C SER A 48 -4.30 -7.72 -23.66
N SER A 49 -5.09 -8.63 -24.25
CA SER A 49 -4.59 -9.88 -24.86
C SER A 49 -3.60 -9.63 -26.01
N THR A 50 -3.63 -8.43 -26.60
CA THR A 50 -2.70 -8.07 -27.69
C THR A 50 -1.32 -7.65 -27.20
N VAL A 51 -1.22 -7.06 -26.00
CA VAL A 51 0.05 -6.54 -25.48
C VAL A 51 0.65 -7.46 -24.41
N PHE A 52 -0.15 -8.40 -23.86
CA PHE A 52 0.31 -9.45 -22.95
C PHE A 52 1.62 -10.14 -23.37
N ARG A 53 1.76 -10.48 -24.66
CA ARG A 53 2.98 -11.16 -25.16
C ARG A 53 4.23 -10.29 -25.07
N ILE A 54 4.08 -8.98 -25.23
CA ILE A 54 5.16 -8.01 -25.09
C ILE A 54 5.46 -7.81 -23.61
N SER A 55 4.42 -7.65 -22.80
CA SER A 55 4.50 -7.50 -21.34
C SER A 55 5.16 -8.71 -20.67
N SER A 56 4.91 -9.93 -21.14
CA SER A 56 5.56 -11.15 -20.63
C SER A 56 7.06 -11.20 -20.96
N VAL A 57 7.46 -10.75 -22.15
CA VAL A 57 8.88 -10.68 -22.52
C VAL A 57 9.58 -9.57 -21.72
N ALA A 58 8.91 -8.44 -21.51
CA ALA A 58 9.41 -7.36 -20.68
C ALA A 58 9.58 -7.79 -19.21
N GLN A 59 8.62 -8.54 -18.65
CA GLN A 59 8.73 -9.17 -17.34
C GLN A 59 9.99 -10.05 -17.26
N GLU A 60 10.19 -10.97 -18.20
CA GLU A 60 11.36 -11.86 -18.20
C GLU A 60 12.67 -11.07 -18.31
N ALA A 61 12.72 -10.05 -19.17
CA ALA A 61 13.89 -9.20 -19.32
C ALA A 61 14.17 -8.39 -18.04
N TYR A 62 13.13 -7.87 -17.39
CA TYR A 62 13.25 -7.07 -16.18
C TYR A 62 13.70 -7.92 -14.99
N SER A 63 13.18 -9.14 -14.85
CA SER A 63 13.62 -10.09 -13.81
C SER A 63 15.09 -10.50 -13.94
N LYS A 64 15.70 -10.36 -15.13
CA LYS A 64 17.15 -10.58 -15.33
C LYS A 64 18.01 -9.40 -14.89
N VAL A 65 17.44 -8.20 -14.84
CA VAL A 65 18.15 -6.97 -14.48
C VAL A 65 17.94 -6.64 -12.99
N ASN A 66 16.74 -6.86 -12.48
CA ASN A 66 16.36 -6.54 -11.10
C ASN A 66 15.71 -7.77 -10.45
N HIS A 67 16.47 -8.47 -9.60
CA HIS A 67 15.99 -9.66 -8.89
C HIS A 67 15.15 -9.36 -7.65
N ASP A 68 15.23 -8.12 -7.13
CA ASP A 68 14.49 -7.68 -5.94
C ASP A 68 13.04 -7.27 -6.24
N VAL A 69 12.66 -7.25 -7.52
CA VAL A 69 11.34 -6.82 -7.98
C VAL A 69 10.67 -7.97 -8.74
N THR A 70 9.52 -8.39 -8.24
CA THR A 70 8.70 -9.43 -8.88
C THR A 70 7.62 -8.73 -9.70
N VAL A 71 7.73 -8.81 -11.02
CA VAL A 71 6.67 -8.36 -11.92
C VAL A 71 5.75 -9.55 -12.19
N ILE A 72 4.43 -9.39 -12.07
CA ILE A 72 3.40 -10.38 -12.41
C ILE A 72 2.62 -9.81 -13.59
N VAL A 73 2.45 -10.61 -14.65
CA VAL A 73 1.69 -10.19 -15.84
C VAL A 73 0.52 -11.14 -16.05
N ASP A 74 -0.69 -10.60 -16.08
CA ASP A 74 -1.95 -11.32 -16.29
C ASP A 74 -2.71 -10.76 -17.51
N ASN A 75 -3.77 -11.47 -17.92
CA ASN A 75 -4.56 -11.12 -19.08
C ASN A 75 -6.08 -11.27 -18.87
N HIS A 76 -6.73 -10.16 -18.53
CA HIS A 76 -8.20 -10.09 -18.41
C HIS A 76 -8.87 -9.21 -19.47
N GLY A 77 -8.10 -8.70 -20.44
CA GLY A 77 -8.55 -7.72 -21.43
C GLY A 77 -8.62 -6.31 -20.84
N THR A 78 -8.57 -5.27 -21.68
CA THR A 78 -8.46 -3.87 -21.21
C THR A 78 -9.57 -3.45 -20.23
N GLY A 79 -10.83 -3.85 -20.46
CA GLY A 79 -11.93 -3.55 -19.53
C GLY A 79 -11.84 -4.31 -18.21
N GLY A 80 -11.35 -5.56 -18.24
CA GLY A 80 -11.08 -6.36 -17.05
C GLY A 80 -9.94 -5.77 -16.22
N GLY A 81 -8.85 -5.39 -16.88
CA GLY A 81 -7.71 -4.70 -16.28
C GLY A 81 -8.11 -3.40 -15.60
N PHE A 82 -8.86 -2.51 -16.28
CA PHE A 82 -9.37 -1.29 -15.66
C PHE A 82 -10.29 -1.56 -14.47
N SER A 83 -11.15 -2.57 -14.55
CA SER A 83 -12.05 -2.93 -13.44
C SER A 83 -11.29 -3.39 -12.19
N ARG A 84 -10.17 -4.10 -12.37
CA ARG A 84 -9.30 -4.56 -11.27
C ARG A 84 -8.38 -3.45 -10.75
N TYR A 85 -7.88 -2.60 -11.65
CA TYR A 85 -7.13 -1.41 -11.31
C TYR A 85 -7.95 -0.45 -10.43
N LEU A 86 -9.20 -0.20 -10.78
CA LEU A 86 -10.11 0.62 -9.97
C LEU A 86 -10.37 0.05 -8.57
N LYS A 87 -10.14 -1.25 -8.35
CA LYS A 87 -10.22 -1.91 -7.04
C LYS A 87 -8.88 -1.95 -6.30
N GLY A 88 -7.79 -1.49 -6.92
CA GLY A 88 -6.43 -1.58 -6.37
C GLY A 88 -5.84 -2.98 -6.40
N GLU A 89 -6.35 -3.89 -7.24
CA GLU A 89 -5.81 -5.26 -7.39
C GLU A 89 -4.64 -5.34 -8.39
N VAL A 90 -4.45 -4.29 -9.18
CA VAL A 90 -3.49 -4.21 -10.28
C VAL A 90 -2.79 -2.86 -10.20
N ASP A 91 -1.48 -2.82 -10.39
CA ASP A 91 -0.67 -1.60 -10.36
C ASP A 91 -0.61 -0.92 -11.74
N ILE A 92 -0.56 -1.71 -12.81
CA ILE A 92 -0.42 -1.22 -14.19
C ILE A 92 -1.44 -1.88 -15.10
N VAL A 93 -2.18 -1.07 -15.86
CA VAL A 93 -3.09 -1.58 -16.90
C VAL A 93 -2.44 -1.51 -18.29
N ASP A 94 -2.16 -2.67 -18.85
CA ASP A 94 -1.79 -2.85 -20.25
C ASP A 94 -3.08 -2.67 -21.09
N ALA A 95 -3.21 -1.57 -21.82
CA ALA A 95 -4.46 -1.24 -22.51
C ALA A 95 -4.22 -1.11 -24.02
N SER A 96 -5.00 -1.81 -24.84
CA SER A 96 -4.98 -1.63 -26.30
C SER A 96 -5.89 -0.49 -26.77
N ARG A 97 -6.68 0.08 -25.86
CA ARG A 97 -7.53 1.26 -26.07
C ARG A 97 -7.31 2.27 -24.95
N PRO A 98 -7.61 3.57 -25.18
CA PRO A 98 -7.70 4.54 -24.09
C PRO A 98 -8.76 4.13 -23.04
N ALA A 99 -8.57 4.64 -21.82
CA ALA A 99 -9.61 4.58 -20.78
C ALA A 99 -10.87 5.31 -21.27
N LYS A 100 -12.04 4.81 -20.89
CA LYS A 100 -13.30 5.55 -21.08
C LYS A 100 -13.43 6.63 -20.04
N ASP A 101 -14.20 7.67 -20.36
CA ASP A 101 -14.50 8.76 -19.43
C ASP A 101 -15.03 8.25 -18.08
N ASP A 102 -15.87 7.21 -18.08
CA ASP A 102 -16.38 6.59 -16.85
C ASP A 102 -15.27 5.91 -16.01
N GLU A 103 -14.31 5.25 -16.67
CA GLU A 103 -13.18 4.58 -16.02
C GLU A 103 -12.22 5.62 -15.42
N GLU A 104 -11.97 6.72 -16.12
CA GLU A 104 -11.17 7.83 -15.62
C GLU A 104 -11.81 8.56 -14.44
N ALA A 105 -13.14 8.81 -14.51
CA ALA A 105 -13.87 9.45 -13.44
C ALA A 105 -13.86 8.58 -12.16
N ALA A 106 -13.99 7.26 -12.32
CA ALA A 106 -13.87 6.31 -11.21
C ALA A 106 -12.45 6.31 -10.62
N ALA A 107 -11.41 6.32 -11.46
CA ALA A 107 -10.02 6.36 -10.99
C ALA A 107 -9.74 7.62 -10.16
N LYS A 108 -10.15 8.79 -10.67
CA LYS A 108 -10.03 10.07 -9.96
C LYS A 108 -10.77 10.08 -8.62
N THR A 109 -11.96 9.45 -8.57
CA THR A 109 -12.73 9.33 -7.33
C THR A 109 -12.02 8.44 -6.31
N ASN A 110 -11.35 7.39 -6.77
CA ASN A 110 -10.59 6.46 -5.96
C ASN A 110 -9.17 6.97 -5.61
N GLY A 111 -8.77 8.14 -6.12
CA GLY A 111 -7.44 8.72 -5.90
C GLY A 111 -6.32 7.99 -6.65
N LEU A 112 -6.65 7.31 -7.74
CA LEU A 112 -5.74 6.63 -8.66
C LEU A 112 -5.31 7.54 -9.82
#